data_AF-A0A1I2AGS3-F1
#
_entry.id   AF-A0A1I2AGS3-F1
#
_cell.length_a   1.000
_cell.length_b   1.000
_cell.length_c   1.000
_cell.angle_alpha   90.00
_cell.angle_beta   90.00
_cell.angle_gamma   90.00
#
_symmetry.space_group_name_H-M   'P 1'
#
loop_
_entity.id
_entity.type
_entity.pdbx_description
1 polymer ?
#
loop_
_entity_poly.entity_id
_entity_poly.type
_entity_poly.pdbx_seq_one_letter_code
_entity_poly.pdbx_strand_id
1 'polypeptide(L)'
;MANYTESAVTTLGQALIAKGQAGAAINFTRMQIGSGQLGGGNPASRTALITPIAYFNINSIAVNANTASVLGIFENAGLPTSTYTCEIGVFAQDPDLGEILYAYANAETQGDTFPPISSGPYSLQFRMNVAVGNTTTVTATIPPGAYIPESEASVDPDPNTIVRRTSGGQVKAAAPVVANDAARKAEIESPPFVTTTGTGAAYVATFSPAYTALVPGTRITVKIHMANTGAATVNVNGLGAKPMLKSNGNPLSAGNLKLNSVYSLVYDGTSFILQGEGGEYGNAIAPQVLAPNTFGTEAGVMAGTMPNRGAVTITPGQTVQTIAEGYHNGSGSVSAVLFDAAKVAADTTIAGKQGAMPLRGGEEYPGWVRAEMGPVLGAAGRIHLRSPLGAYLDGGGDGAGYMGIFADDPDYIASNIRQGVDVFGLVGTMPEGYRVVSGNALSSSSGIFFPTKNGDQFLQYIEITGFNMASIAMVFSQANDATGIVSLYSPLTTQDGQAGYDYYTENPTASAGNKYWTQASVGKSLTANYICMPTFGASIAHKYIVVGK
;
A
#
# COMPACT_ATOMS: atom_id res chain seq x y z
N MET A 1 116.80 -4.65 7.04
CA MET A 1 115.63 -4.43 7.91
C MET A 1 116.15 -3.87 9.20
N ALA A 2 115.61 -2.74 9.61
CA ALA A 2 116.10 -1.98 10.72
C ALA A 2 115.96 -2.77 12.03
N ASN A 3 116.99 -2.73 12.86
CA ASN A 3 117.01 -3.47 14.13
C ASN A 3 117.15 -2.52 15.31
N TYR A 4 116.02 -2.18 15.92
CA TYR A 4 115.93 -1.25 17.04
C TYR A 4 116.24 -1.94 18.37
N THR A 5 117.52 -2.27 18.62
CA THR A 5 117.96 -2.96 19.84
C THR A 5 117.98 -2.05 21.07
N GLU A 6 118.20 -0.75 20.87
CA GLU A 6 118.27 0.24 21.94
C GLU A 6 116.92 0.95 22.08
N SER A 7 116.07 0.49 23.00
CA SER A 7 114.74 1.10 23.21
C SER A 7 114.37 1.23 24.69
N ALA A 8 113.74 2.35 25.04
CA ALA A 8 113.24 2.60 26.39
C ALA A 8 112.06 3.57 26.40
N VAL A 9 111.20 3.44 27.42
CA VAL A 9 110.35 4.54 27.86
C VAL A 9 111.27 5.56 28.54
N THR A 10 111.17 6.83 28.15
CA THR A 10 112.05 7.89 28.69
C THR A 10 111.74 8.17 30.15
N THR A 11 112.62 8.87 30.87
CA THR A 11 112.37 9.31 32.24
C THR A 11 111.11 10.17 32.33
N LEU A 12 110.83 11.00 31.31
CA LEU A 12 109.59 11.77 31.23
C LEU A 12 108.38 10.87 30.96
N GLY A 13 108.51 9.87 30.08
CA GLY A 13 107.46 8.88 29.82
C GLY A 13 107.11 8.05 31.06
N GLN A 14 108.11 7.64 31.85
CA GLN A 14 107.90 6.94 33.11
C GLN A 14 107.16 7.80 34.15
N ALA A 15 107.49 9.09 34.22
CA ALA A 15 106.77 10.03 35.07
C ALA A 15 105.30 10.18 34.62
N LEU A 16 105.04 10.23 33.30
CA LEU A 16 103.67 10.27 32.77
C LEU A 16 102.90 8.97 33.04
N ILE A 17 103.54 7.80 33.01
CA ILE A 17 102.93 6.53 33.43
C ILE A 17 102.48 6.63 34.89
N ALA A 18 103.33 7.11 35.80
CA ALA A 18 102.99 7.24 37.22
C ALA A 18 101.77 8.17 37.42
N LYS A 19 101.69 9.28 36.66
CA LYS A 19 100.52 10.16 36.64
C LYS A 19 99.29 9.44 36.07
N GLY A 20 99.46 8.63 35.04
CA GLY A 20 98.41 7.81 34.44
C GLY A 20 97.78 6.83 35.43
N GLN A 21 98.61 6.17 36.22
CA GLN A 21 98.16 5.28 37.30
C GLN A 21 97.43 6.02 38.43
N ALA A 22 97.69 7.32 38.58
CA ALA A 22 96.97 8.20 39.49
C ALA A 22 95.69 8.82 38.87
N GLY A 23 95.34 8.46 37.64
CA GLY A 23 94.11 8.87 36.96
C GLY A 23 94.25 9.90 35.83
N ALA A 24 95.48 10.34 35.51
CA ALA A 24 95.69 11.19 34.33
C ALA A 24 95.51 10.39 33.03
N ALA A 25 95.06 11.05 31.95
CA ALA A 25 95.01 10.40 30.63
C ALA A 25 96.40 10.41 29.99
N ILE A 26 96.81 9.27 29.42
CA ILE A 26 98.00 9.20 28.55
C ILE A 26 97.51 9.35 27.12
N ASN A 27 97.73 10.51 26.51
CA ASN A 27 97.37 10.76 25.11
C ASN A 27 98.61 10.83 24.24
N PHE A 28 98.81 9.86 23.35
CA PHE A 28 99.87 9.89 22.35
C PHE A 28 99.50 10.84 21.21
N THR A 29 100.38 11.76 20.87
CA THR A 29 100.06 12.88 19.97
C THR A 29 100.55 12.67 18.55
N ARG A 30 101.76 12.12 18.39
CA ARG A 30 102.44 11.89 17.11
C ARG A 30 103.66 11.01 17.27
N MET A 31 104.24 10.59 16.14
CA MET A 31 105.53 9.90 16.09
C MET A 31 106.55 10.74 15.32
N GLN A 32 107.84 10.47 15.53
CA GLN A 32 108.93 11.12 14.83
C GLN A 32 109.98 10.10 14.41
N ILE A 33 110.56 10.29 13.23
CA ILE A 33 111.64 9.48 12.69
C ILE A 33 112.90 10.31 12.52
N GLY A 34 114.07 9.70 12.68
CA GLY A 34 115.36 10.35 12.55
C GLY A 34 116.45 9.43 12.02
N SER A 35 117.61 10.01 11.74
CA SER A 35 118.83 9.32 11.28
C SER A 35 119.94 9.28 12.34
N GLY A 36 119.68 9.79 13.54
CA GLY A 36 120.68 9.87 14.60
C GLY A 36 121.03 8.50 15.18
N GLN A 37 122.27 8.36 15.63
CA GLN A 37 122.81 7.16 16.28
C GLN A 37 123.10 7.48 17.74
N LEU A 38 122.70 6.59 18.64
CA LEU A 38 122.77 6.82 20.09
C LEU A 38 124.20 6.71 20.63
N GLY A 39 125.07 5.94 19.96
CA GLY A 39 126.50 5.89 20.26
C GLY A 39 126.79 5.39 21.67
N GLY A 40 125.97 4.47 22.20
CA GLY A 40 126.09 3.93 23.56
C GLY A 40 125.53 4.83 24.68
N GLY A 41 124.82 5.91 24.34
CA GLY A 41 124.05 6.69 25.32
C GLY A 41 122.87 5.92 25.90
N ASN A 42 122.30 6.40 27.01
CA ASN A 42 121.11 5.78 27.61
C ASN A 42 119.84 6.24 26.86
N PRO A 43 119.04 5.34 26.24
CA PRO A 43 117.81 5.73 25.55
C PRO A 43 116.76 6.34 26.49
N ALA A 44 116.76 5.98 27.78
CA ALA A 44 115.79 6.49 28.76
C ALA A 44 116.01 7.97 29.12
N SER A 45 117.23 8.51 28.97
CA SER A 45 117.52 9.91 29.32
C SER A 45 117.18 10.89 28.19
N ARG A 46 116.68 10.41 27.05
CA ARG A 46 116.36 11.24 25.89
C ARG A 46 115.11 12.07 26.13
N THR A 47 115.17 13.33 25.74
CA THR A 47 114.01 14.25 25.69
C THR A 47 113.63 14.64 24.26
N ALA A 48 114.49 14.33 23.29
CA ALA A 48 114.27 14.53 21.85
C ALA A 48 115.09 13.48 21.04
N LEU A 49 114.75 13.31 19.76
CA LEU A 49 115.58 12.58 18.80
C LEU A 49 116.94 13.29 18.61
N ILE A 50 117.97 12.55 18.16
CA ILE A 50 119.33 13.06 17.99
C ILE A 50 119.44 13.87 16.69
N THR A 51 118.98 13.28 15.58
CA THR A 51 118.95 13.88 14.25
C THR A 51 117.56 13.64 13.64
N PRO A 52 116.54 14.41 14.04
CA PRO A 52 115.18 14.24 13.56
C PRO A 52 115.07 14.55 12.05
N ILE A 53 114.29 13.73 11.34
CA ILE A 53 113.95 13.93 9.92
C ILE A 53 112.58 14.57 9.82
N ALA A 54 111.54 13.93 10.36
CA ALA A 54 110.17 14.39 10.22
C ALA A 54 109.24 13.80 11.28
N TYR A 55 108.13 14.50 11.54
CA TYR A 55 107.00 13.97 12.29
C TYR A 55 106.03 13.27 11.35
N PHE A 56 105.33 12.27 11.87
CA PHE A 56 104.24 11.59 11.19
C PHE A 56 103.13 11.21 12.16
N ASN A 57 101.95 11.00 11.60
CA ASN A 57 100.73 10.81 12.37
C ASN A 57 100.67 9.41 12.98
N ILE A 58 100.00 9.31 14.12
CA ILE A 58 99.54 8.02 14.62
C ILE A 58 98.30 7.64 13.81
N ASN A 59 98.30 6.44 13.25
CA ASN A 59 97.21 5.90 12.47
C ASN A 59 96.32 4.97 13.29
N SER A 60 96.89 4.26 14.28
CA SER A 60 96.14 3.39 15.17
C SER A 60 96.83 3.25 16.52
N ILE A 61 96.02 2.95 17.54
CA ILE A 61 96.48 2.52 18.86
C ILE A 61 95.66 1.32 19.32
N ALA A 62 96.35 0.29 19.81
CA ALA A 62 95.74 -0.84 20.48
C ALA A 62 96.33 -0.99 21.89
N VAL A 63 95.48 -0.96 22.91
CA VAL A 63 95.91 -1.09 24.32
C VAL A 63 95.61 -2.51 24.79
N ASN A 64 96.63 -3.19 25.33
CA ASN A 64 96.50 -4.54 25.87
C ASN A 64 97.17 -4.61 27.24
N ALA A 65 96.37 -4.73 28.31
CA ALA A 65 96.81 -4.71 29.69
C ALA A 65 97.74 -3.51 30.00
N ASN A 66 99.05 -3.74 30.09
CA ASN A 66 100.03 -2.74 30.50
C ASN A 66 100.86 -2.16 29.35
N THR A 67 100.54 -2.50 28.10
CA THR A 67 101.23 -2.04 26.89
C THR A 67 100.27 -1.43 25.88
N ALA A 68 100.72 -0.38 25.20
CA ALA A 68 100.05 0.21 24.05
C ALA A 68 100.87 -0.02 22.79
N SER A 69 100.27 -0.62 21.78
CA SER A 69 100.80 -0.74 20.43
C SER A 69 100.40 0.49 19.64
N VAL A 70 101.34 1.39 19.40
CA VAL A 70 101.17 2.63 18.64
C VAL A 70 101.67 2.41 17.21
N LEU A 71 100.80 2.61 16.22
CA LEU A 71 101.12 2.42 14.82
C LEU A 71 101.07 3.75 14.08
N GLY A 72 102.14 4.06 13.36
CA GLY A 72 102.21 5.21 12.46
C GLY A 72 102.80 4.82 11.10
N ILE A 73 102.38 5.53 10.07
CA ILE A 73 102.86 5.36 8.70
C ILE A 73 103.64 6.60 8.31
N PHE A 74 104.92 6.41 8.00
CA PHE A 74 105.80 7.46 7.48
C PHE A 74 105.88 7.37 5.96
N GLU A 75 105.72 8.51 5.28
CA GLU A 75 105.78 8.62 3.82
C GLU A 75 106.93 9.54 3.40
N ASN A 76 107.57 9.24 2.26
CA ASN A 76 108.71 10.01 1.78
C ASN A 76 108.35 11.35 1.09
N ALA A 77 107.09 11.78 1.11
CA ALA A 77 106.61 12.98 0.42
C ALA A 77 107.44 14.26 0.73
N GLY A 78 107.92 14.39 1.97
CA GLY A 78 108.76 15.50 2.42
C GLY A 78 110.26 15.25 2.36
N LEU A 79 110.73 14.13 1.79
CA LEU A 79 112.13 13.70 1.85
C LEU A 79 112.86 13.97 0.51
N PRO A 80 113.72 14.99 0.40
CA PRO A 80 114.36 15.38 -0.86
C PRO A 80 115.55 14.48 -1.25
N THR A 81 116.19 13.83 -0.28
CA THR A 81 117.36 12.96 -0.46
C THR A 81 117.22 11.68 0.36
N SER A 82 117.78 10.58 -0.12
CA SER A 82 117.82 9.32 0.63
C SER A 82 118.44 9.51 2.01
N THR A 83 117.89 8.88 3.04
CA THR A 83 118.40 8.95 4.41
C THR A 83 118.26 7.61 5.12
N TYR A 84 119.03 7.40 6.19
CA TYR A 84 118.85 6.25 7.07
C TYR A 84 117.78 6.52 8.13
N THR A 85 116.99 5.51 8.43
CA THR A 85 115.98 5.53 9.49
C THR A 85 116.53 4.78 10.70
N CYS A 86 117.26 5.52 11.55
CA CYS A 86 118.00 4.97 12.68
C CYS A 86 117.32 5.20 14.02
N GLU A 87 116.39 6.14 14.13
CA GLU A 87 115.71 6.42 15.39
C GLU A 87 114.22 6.71 15.20
N ILE A 88 113.44 6.36 16.22
CA ILE A 88 112.00 6.57 16.26
C ILE A 88 111.58 7.00 17.66
N GLY A 89 110.66 7.95 17.73
CA GLY A 89 110.09 8.46 18.96
C GLY A 89 108.57 8.47 18.93
N VAL A 90 107.95 8.13 20.07
CA VAL A 90 106.52 8.33 20.32
C VAL A 90 106.37 9.50 21.27
N PHE A 91 105.51 10.45 20.92
CA PHE A 91 105.24 11.64 21.74
C PHE A 91 103.90 11.51 22.46
N ALA A 92 103.82 12.07 23.65
CA ALA A 92 102.61 12.09 24.46
C ALA A 92 102.42 13.45 25.14
N GLN A 93 101.17 13.80 25.42
CA GLN A 93 100.82 14.99 26.19
C GLN A 93 100.96 14.71 27.69
N ASP A 94 101.90 15.38 28.35
CA ASP A 94 101.96 15.49 29.81
C ASP A 94 101.12 16.69 30.29
N PRO A 95 100.33 16.56 31.36
CA PRO A 95 99.47 17.63 31.84
C PRO A 95 100.23 18.85 32.38
N ASP A 96 101.48 18.67 32.83
CA ASP A 96 102.28 19.73 33.46
C ASP A 96 103.39 20.25 32.52
N LEU A 97 103.98 19.37 31.71
CA LEU A 97 105.18 19.68 30.91
C LEU A 97 104.89 19.94 29.43
N GLY A 98 103.65 19.74 28.97
CA GLY A 98 103.35 19.82 27.54
C GLY A 98 103.63 18.50 26.82
N GLU A 99 103.88 18.58 25.51
CA GLU A 99 104.22 17.39 24.73
C GLU A 99 105.65 16.93 25.03
N ILE A 100 105.80 15.66 25.42
CA ILE A 100 107.08 15.04 25.78
C ILE A 100 107.41 13.87 24.84
N LEU A 101 108.70 13.59 24.68
CA LEU A 101 109.14 12.31 24.10
C LEU A 101 108.87 11.20 25.13
N TYR A 102 107.89 10.35 24.85
CA TYR A 102 107.42 9.31 25.77
C TYR A 102 108.30 8.05 25.70
N ALA A 103 108.57 7.59 24.47
CA ALA A 103 109.41 6.42 24.23
C ALA A 103 110.34 6.69 23.06
N TYR A 104 111.52 6.09 23.12
CA TYR A 104 112.58 6.24 22.14
C TYR A 104 113.14 4.87 21.77
N ALA A 105 113.40 4.66 20.49
CA ALA A 105 114.13 3.49 20.01
C ALA A 105 115.16 3.90 18.94
N ASN A 106 116.33 3.27 18.98
CA ASN A 106 117.45 3.50 18.08
C ASN A 106 118.00 2.18 17.53
N ALA A 107 118.35 2.17 16.25
CA ALA A 107 118.91 1.03 15.52
C ALA A 107 120.42 1.13 15.29
N GLU A 108 121.07 2.16 15.82
CA GLU A 108 122.48 2.49 15.65
C GLU A 108 122.86 2.50 14.16
N THR A 109 123.79 1.63 13.76
CA THR A 109 124.24 1.46 12.36
C THR A 109 123.33 0.54 11.54
N GLN A 110 122.33 -0.09 12.17
CA GLN A 110 121.42 -1.04 11.54
C GLN A 110 120.11 -0.38 11.08
N GLY A 111 120.08 0.92 10.79
CA GLY A 111 118.91 1.57 10.20
C GLY A 111 118.71 1.20 8.72
N ASP A 112 117.47 1.22 8.24
CA ASP A 112 117.18 0.99 6.82
C ASP A 112 117.31 2.30 6.01
N THR A 113 117.83 2.20 4.79
CA THR A 113 117.81 3.30 3.83
C THR A 113 116.40 3.56 3.33
N PHE A 114 115.93 4.81 3.39
CA PHE A 114 114.63 5.23 2.87
C PHE A 114 114.78 6.21 1.70
N PRO A 115 114.21 5.90 0.51
CA PRO A 115 114.47 6.65 -0.71
C PRO A 115 113.80 8.03 -0.74
N PRO A 116 114.35 8.99 -1.49
CA PRO A 116 113.74 10.31 -1.67
C PRO A 116 112.45 10.24 -2.50
N ILE A 117 111.62 11.28 -2.43
CA ILE A 117 110.39 11.38 -3.21
C ILE A 117 110.62 11.33 -4.72
N SER A 118 111.81 11.73 -5.19
CA SER A 118 112.19 11.67 -6.61
C SER A 118 112.30 10.24 -7.15
N SER A 119 112.40 9.22 -6.28
CA SER A 119 112.37 7.81 -6.66
C SER A 119 110.95 7.22 -6.72
N GLY A 120 109.92 8.01 -6.39
CA GLY A 120 108.51 7.58 -6.31
C GLY A 120 107.95 7.64 -4.88
N PRO A 121 106.63 7.43 -4.70
CA PRO A 121 106.02 7.39 -3.38
C PRO A 121 106.33 6.07 -2.67
N TYR A 122 106.93 6.17 -1.48
CA TYR A 122 107.22 5.03 -0.60
C TYR A 122 106.70 5.32 0.81
N SER A 123 106.28 4.25 1.51
CA SER A 123 105.86 4.32 2.91
C SER A 123 106.52 3.24 3.76
N LEU A 124 106.82 3.59 5.02
CA LEU A 124 107.19 2.63 6.07
C LEU A 124 106.12 2.64 7.15
N GLN A 125 105.72 1.45 7.57
CA GLN A 125 104.84 1.26 8.71
C GLN A 125 105.67 0.93 9.95
N PHE A 126 105.52 1.74 10.99
CA PHE A 126 106.13 1.50 12.29
C PHE A 126 105.07 1.15 13.32
N ARG A 127 105.30 0.06 14.06
CA ARG A 127 104.49 -0.31 15.22
C ARG A 127 105.39 -0.40 16.45
N MET A 128 105.18 0.51 17.39
CA MET A 128 105.92 0.56 18.65
C MET A 128 105.05 0.09 19.80
N ASN A 129 105.51 -0.95 20.50
CA ASN A 129 104.89 -1.40 21.74
C ASN A 129 105.53 -0.66 22.91
N VAL A 130 104.77 0.24 23.54
CA VAL A 130 105.24 1.06 24.66
C VAL A 130 104.52 0.66 25.94
N ALA A 131 105.23 0.66 27.08
CA ALA A 131 104.60 0.40 28.37
C ALA A 131 103.73 1.60 28.78
N VAL A 132 102.55 1.35 29.35
CA VAL A 132 101.59 2.37 29.82
C VAL A 132 101.10 2.14 31.27
N GLY A 133 101.57 1.07 31.91
CA GLY A 133 101.12 0.67 33.24
C GLY A 133 99.65 0.23 33.26
N ASN A 134 99.05 0.13 34.44
CA ASN A 134 97.63 -0.19 34.62
C ASN A 134 96.71 1.04 34.47
N THR A 135 97.10 2.03 33.67
CA THR A 135 96.36 3.28 33.43
C THR A 135 95.05 2.98 32.70
N THR A 136 93.93 3.52 33.19
CA THR A 136 92.59 3.24 32.64
C THR A 136 92.25 4.04 31.38
N THR A 137 93.04 5.08 31.07
CA THR A 137 92.73 6.01 29.97
C THR A 137 93.98 6.27 29.15
N VAL A 138 94.16 5.46 28.11
CA VAL A 138 95.23 5.58 27.13
C VAL A 138 94.60 5.83 25.76
N THR A 139 94.91 6.96 25.14
CA THR A 139 94.35 7.41 23.85
C THR A 139 95.45 7.83 22.90
N ALA A 140 95.11 8.02 21.63
CA ALA A 140 95.98 8.69 20.65
C ALA A 140 95.20 9.71 19.83
N THR A 141 95.83 10.83 19.51
CA THR A 141 95.32 11.82 18.56
C THR A 141 95.54 11.32 17.14
N ILE A 142 94.46 10.89 16.47
CA ILE A 142 94.49 10.46 15.06
C ILE A 142 93.88 11.58 14.20
N PRO A 143 94.63 12.19 13.26
CA PRO A 143 94.13 13.32 12.50
C PRO A 143 93.06 12.94 11.47
N PRO A 144 92.13 13.85 11.13
CA PRO A 144 91.16 13.64 10.07
C PRO A 144 91.88 13.47 8.72
N GLY A 145 91.84 12.26 8.15
CA GLY A 145 92.55 11.92 6.90
C GLY A 145 93.66 10.87 7.05
N ALA A 146 93.93 10.36 8.25
CA ALA A 146 94.82 9.22 8.43
C ALA A 146 94.23 7.94 7.81
N TYR A 147 95.04 7.18 7.07
CA TYR A 147 94.67 5.86 6.58
C TYR A 147 94.84 4.81 7.69
N ILE A 148 93.84 3.97 7.92
CA ILE A 148 93.88 2.89 8.91
C ILE A 148 93.63 1.57 8.17
N PRO A 149 94.41 0.49 8.42
CA PRO A 149 94.08 -0.82 7.88
C PRO A 149 92.69 -1.25 8.36
N GLU A 150 91.89 -1.87 7.48
CA GLU A 150 90.51 -2.26 7.77
C GLU A 150 90.38 -3.10 9.06
N SER A 151 91.39 -3.93 9.36
CA SER A 151 91.46 -4.73 10.59
C SER A 151 91.55 -3.91 11.88
N GLU A 152 91.91 -2.63 11.80
CA GLU A 152 92.08 -1.72 12.94
C GLU A 152 91.08 -0.55 12.95
N ALA A 153 90.18 -0.47 11.97
CA ALA A 153 89.07 0.48 12.03
C ALA A 153 88.07 0.03 13.10
N SER A 154 87.80 0.86 14.12
CA SER A 154 86.81 0.52 15.15
C SER A 154 85.44 0.26 14.52
N VAL A 155 84.88 -0.90 14.81
CA VAL A 155 83.57 -1.36 14.33
C VAL A 155 82.38 -0.77 15.11
N ASP A 156 82.64 0.13 16.06
CA ASP A 156 81.58 0.71 16.87
C ASP A 156 80.83 1.81 16.11
N PRO A 157 79.50 1.66 15.91
CA PRO A 157 78.69 2.69 15.28
C PRO A 157 78.55 3.90 16.21
N ASP A 158 79.00 5.06 15.75
CA ASP A 158 78.64 6.37 16.33
C ASP A 158 77.21 6.75 15.89
N PRO A 159 76.45 7.51 16.71
CA PRO A 159 75.16 8.12 16.36
C PRO A 159 75.05 8.81 14.98
N ASN A 160 76.16 9.12 14.30
CA ASN A 160 76.18 9.72 12.96
C ASN A 160 76.25 8.72 11.78
N THR A 161 76.05 7.41 11.99
CA THR A 161 76.15 6.39 10.91
C THR A 161 74.87 5.59 10.72
N ILE A 162 74.23 5.70 9.54
CA ILE A 162 72.90 5.11 9.27
C ILE A 162 72.95 3.60 9.02
N VAL A 163 74.00 3.06 8.38
CA VAL A 163 74.22 1.60 8.23
C VAL A 163 75.71 1.28 7.96
N ARG A 164 76.30 0.29 8.65
CA ARG A 164 77.52 -0.43 8.22
C ARG A 164 77.32 -1.95 8.38
N ARG A 165 77.92 -2.75 7.49
CA ARG A 165 77.90 -4.22 7.58
C ARG A 165 78.87 -4.67 8.67
N THR A 166 78.44 -5.58 9.54
CA THR A 166 79.34 -6.29 10.47
C THR A 166 80.29 -7.21 9.70
N SER A 167 81.37 -7.67 10.34
CA SER A 167 82.32 -8.65 9.76
C SER A 167 81.66 -9.99 9.38
N GLY A 168 80.47 -10.29 9.90
CA GLY A 168 79.66 -11.46 9.52
C GLY A 168 78.62 -11.18 8.41
N GLY A 169 78.66 -10.03 7.74
CA GLY A 169 77.73 -9.68 6.66
C GLY A 169 76.34 -9.23 7.10
N GLN A 170 76.06 -9.17 8.40
CA GLN A 170 74.79 -8.70 8.94
C GLN A 170 74.75 -7.16 9.01
N VAL A 171 73.62 -6.59 8.63
CA VAL A 171 73.31 -5.17 8.77
C VAL A 171 72.72 -4.94 10.16
N LYS A 172 73.42 -4.19 11.03
CA LYS A 172 72.81 -3.61 12.23
C LYS A 172 72.37 -2.18 11.90
N ALA A 173 71.06 -1.95 11.82
CA ALA A 173 70.53 -0.60 11.91
C ALA A 173 70.61 -0.16 13.37
N ALA A 174 71.05 1.07 13.64
CA ALA A 174 70.97 1.64 14.98
C ALA A 174 69.49 1.60 15.44
N ALA A 175 69.23 1.09 16.64
CA ALA A 175 67.91 1.21 17.24
C ALA A 175 67.58 2.72 17.35
N PRO A 176 66.38 3.18 16.94
CA PRO A 176 65.97 4.55 17.18
C PRO A 176 66.13 4.88 18.67
N VAL A 177 66.57 6.10 18.98
CA VAL A 177 66.74 6.55 20.37
C VAL A 177 65.43 6.28 21.13
N VAL A 178 65.52 5.52 22.21
CA VAL A 178 64.42 4.88 22.97
C VAL A 178 63.21 5.81 23.24
N ALA A 179 63.44 7.12 23.33
CA ALA A 179 62.40 8.13 23.51
C ALA A 179 61.43 8.26 22.32
N ASN A 180 61.91 8.14 21.08
CA ASN A 180 61.06 8.28 19.89
C ASN A 180 60.19 7.04 19.66
N ASP A 181 60.71 5.85 19.97
CA ASP A 181 59.94 4.61 19.85
C ASP A 181 58.86 4.50 20.92
N ALA A 182 59.12 4.95 22.15
CA ALA A 182 58.11 5.02 23.20
C ALA A 182 56.97 5.99 22.83
N ALA A 183 57.31 7.16 22.27
CA ALA A 183 56.32 8.13 21.80
C ALA A 183 55.48 7.58 20.63
N ARG A 184 56.11 6.94 19.64
CA ARG A 184 55.42 6.37 18.48
C ARG A 184 54.57 5.15 18.85
N LYS A 185 55.02 4.33 19.81
CA LYS A 185 54.23 3.23 20.37
C LYS A 185 53.01 3.75 21.13
N ALA A 186 53.17 4.82 21.93
CA ALA A 186 52.07 5.46 22.64
C ALA A 186 51.02 6.06 21.69
N GLU A 187 51.45 6.61 20.55
CA GLU A 187 50.54 7.11 19.50
C GLU A 187 49.74 5.97 18.84
N ILE A 188 50.39 4.84 18.54
CA ILE A 188 49.75 3.67 17.90
C ILE A 188 48.79 2.94 18.86
N GLU A 189 49.13 2.86 20.14
CA GLU A 189 48.32 2.15 21.15
C GLU A 189 47.24 3.01 21.79
N SER A 190 47.29 4.33 21.60
CA SER A 190 46.20 5.22 22.01
C SER A 190 44.93 4.84 21.25
N PRO A 191 43.79 4.66 21.93
CA PRO A 191 42.52 4.46 21.23
C PRO A 191 42.30 5.61 20.24
N PRO A 192 41.76 5.34 19.03
CA PRO A 192 41.63 6.33 17.96
C PRO A 192 40.54 7.38 18.23
N PHE A 193 40.12 7.54 19.48
CA PHE A 193 39.09 8.46 19.94
C PHE A 193 39.49 9.12 21.26
N VAL A 194 39.02 10.35 21.46
CA VAL A 194 39.16 11.08 22.73
C VAL A 194 37.83 11.07 23.47
N THR A 195 37.85 10.88 24.79
CA THR A 195 36.65 11.06 25.61
C THR A 195 36.40 12.54 25.83
N THR A 196 35.19 12.99 25.49
CA THR A 196 34.78 14.39 25.65
C THR A 196 34.63 14.78 27.12
N THR A 197 34.64 16.08 27.40
CA THR A 197 34.21 16.68 28.67
C THR A 197 33.20 17.80 28.41
N GLY A 198 32.72 18.50 29.44
CA GLY A 198 31.80 19.64 29.30
C GLY A 198 30.36 19.32 29.71
N THR A 199 29.40 19.67 28.86
CA THR A 199 27.95 19.49 29.10
C THR A 199 27.27 18.83 27.90
N GLY A 200 26.03 18.35 28.08
CA GLY A 200 25.22 17.79 27.00
C GLY A 200 24.86 18.75 25.85
N ALA A 201 25.15 20.05 25.98
CA ALA A 201 25.01 21.05 24.92
C ALA A 201 26.36 21.54 24.35
N ALA A 202 27.45 21.42 25.12
CA ALA A 202 28.77 21.91 24.74
C ALA A 202 29.85 20.90 25.16
N TYR A 203 30.32 20.12 24.18
CA TYR A 203 31.37 19.14 24.35
C TYR A 203 32.74 19.76 24.11
N VAL A 204 33.74 19.26 24.83
CA VAL A 204 35.16 19.61 24.63
C VAL A 204 35.92 18.33 24.31
N ALA A 205 36.71 18.35 23.23
CA ALA A 205 37.54 17.23 22.81
C ALA A 205 39.01 17.69 22.71
N THR A 206 39.87 17.10 23.52
CA THR A 206 41.29 17.47 23.60
C THR A 206 42.15 16.34 23.04
N PHE A 207 42.58 16.48 21.78
CA PHE A 207 43.45 15.51 21.12
C PHE A 207 44.93 15.76 21.43
N SER A 208 45.73 14.69 21.38
CA SER A 208 47.18 14.71 21.47
C SER A 208 47.73 13.80 20.36
N PRO A 209 48.49 14.32 19.37
CA PRO A 209 48.87 15.73 19.19
C PRO A 209 47.66 16.67 19.03
N ALA A 210 47.79 17.90 19.51
CA ALA A 210 46.70 18.88 19.46
C ALA A 210 46.50 19.40 18.03
N TYR A 211 45.23 19.46 17.58
CA TYR A 211 44.90 20.19 16.37
C TYR A 211 45.19 21.69 16.59
N THR A 212 45.94 22.28 15.66
CA THR A 212 46.25 23.73 15.67
C THR A 212 45.31 24.54 14.79
N ALA A 213 44.58 23.89 13.88
CA ALA A 213 43.54 24.49 13.05
C ALA A 213 42.51 23.43 12.62
N LEU A 214 41.28 23.87 12.33
CA LEU A 214 40.25 23.05 11.68
C LEU A 214 40.15 23.46 10.21
N VAL A 215 40.44 22.52 9.31
CA VAL A 215 40.27 22.70 7.86
C VAL A 215 39.10 21.84 7.39
N PRO A 216 38.34 22.26 6.36
CA PRO A 216 37.29 21.40 5.78
C PRO A 216 37.85 20.01 5.48
N GLY A 217 37.15 18.97 5.92
CA GLY A 217 37.57 17.57 5.85
C GLY A 217 38.26 17.03 7.11
N THR A 218 38.59 17.85 8.12
CA THR A 218 39.13 17.35 9.40
C THR A 218 38.19 16.32 10.01
N ARG A 219 38.69 15.10 10.24
CA ARG A 219 37.94 13.99 10.83
C ARG A 219 38.36 13.81 12.28
N ILE A 220 37.39 13.73 13.18
CA ILE A 220 37.61 13.44 14.59
C ILE A 220 36.72 12.28 15.02
N THR A 221 37.20 11.50 15.97
CA THR A 221 36.41 10.46 16.62
C THR A 221 36.37 10.76 18.11
N VAL A 222 35.17 10.79 18.68
CA VAL A 222 34.98 11.16 20.09
C VAL A 222 34.10 10.15 20.82
N LYS A 223 34.45 9.84 22.06
CA LYS A 223 33.58 9.13 22.99
C LYS A 223 32.81 10.14 23.83
N ILE A 224 31.49 9.99 23.85
CA ILE A 224 30.58 10.94 24.49
C ILE A 224 30.47 10.63 25.99
N HIS A 225 30.85 11.58 26.85
CA HIS A 225 30.85 11.39 28.32
C HIS A 225 29.47 11.55 28.97
N MET A 226 28.49 12.12 28.26
CA MET A 226 27.10 12.24 28.68
C MET A 226 26.19 12.46 27.47
N ALA A 227 24.93 12.04 27.53
CA ALA A 227 24.01 12.23 26.40
C ALA A 227 23.73 13.72 26.13
N ASN A 228 23.47 14.07 24.87
CA ASN A 228 23.16 15.46 24.53
C ASN A 228 21.73 15.84 24.95
N THR A 229 21.54 17.07 25.37
CA THR A 229 20.25 17.59 25.88
C THR A 229 19.47 18.41 24.83
N GLY A 230 19.99 18.51 23.61
CA GLY A 230 19.44 19.32 22.51
C GLY A 230 20.48 19.51 21.41
N ALA A 231 20.44 20.65 20.73
CA ALA A 231 21.50 21.05 19.81
C ALA A 231 22.85 21.09 20.55
N ALA A 232 23.87 20.49 19.95
CA ALA A 232 25.16 20.31 20.60
C ALA A 232 26.30 20.90 19.77
N THR A 233 27.35 21.33 20.46
CA THR A 233 28.59 21.83 19.87
C THR A 233 29.78 21.00 20.35
N VAL A 234 30.87 21.01 19.59
CA VAL A 234 32.17 20.47 20.02
C VAL A 234 33.26 21.52 19.87
N ASN A 235 34.05 21.72 20.91
CA ASN A 235 35.26 22.54 20.88
C ASN A 235 36.49 21.61 20.86
N VAL A 236 37.17 21.58 19.71
CA VAL A 236 38.34 20.73 19.48
C VAL A 236 39.60 21.51 19.85
N ASN A 237 40.35 21.04 20.84
CA ASN A 237 41.62 21.62 21.29
C ASN A 237 41.58 23.15 21.56
N GLY A 238 40.41 23.69 21.91
CA GLY A 238 40.27 25.13 22.16
C GLY A 238 40.13 26.01 20.91
N LEU A 239 39.97 25.43 19.71
CA LEU A 239 39.84 26.15 18.43
C LEU A 239 38.45 26.81 18.22
N GLY A 240 37.61 26.80 19.25
CA GLY A 240 36.26 27.38 19.26
C GLY A 240 35.18 26.32 19.11
N ALA A 241 34.02 26.56 19.74
CA ALA A 241 32.88 25.66 19.66
C ALA A 241 32.26 25.69 18.26
N LYS A 242 32.15 24.51 17.63
CA LYS A 242 31.51 24.31 16.33
C LYS A 242 30.23 23.49 16.49
N PRO A 243 29.12 23.85 15.82
CA PRO A 243 27.90 23.04 15.86
C PRO A 243 28.16 21.61 15.39
N MET A 244 27.49 20.64 16.01
CA MET A 244 27.38 19.29 15.49
C MET A 244 26.02 19.12 14.82
N LEU A 245 26.02 18.71 13.56
CA LEU A 245 24.83 18.56 12.73
C LEU A 245 24.70 17.12 12.24
N LYS A 246 23.48 16.74 11.86
CA LYS A 246 23.21 15.52 11.11
C LYS A 246 23.75 15.63 9.69
N SER A 247 23.82 14.51 8.97
CA SER A 247 24.23 14.47 7.55
C SER A 247 23.33 15.30 6.62
N ASN A 248 22.09 15.59 7.03
CA ASN A 248 21.15 16.44 6.29
C ASN A 248 21.24 17.95 6.65
N GLY A 249 22.19 18.35 7.51
CA GLY A 249 22.41 19.74 7.91
C GLY A 249 21.54 20.24 9.07
N ASN A 250 20.60 19.45 9.58
CA ASN A 250 19.81 19.82 10.75
C ASN A 250 20.60 19.69 12.06
N PRO A 251 20.30 20.52 13.09
CA PRO A 251 20.91 20.38 14.42
C PRO A 251 20.50 19.07 15.09
N LEU A 252 21.38 18.57 15.97
CA LEU A 252 21.07 17.41 16.80
C LEU A 252 19.90 17.70 17.77
N SER A 253 19.06 16.71 17.99
CA SER A 253 18.00 16.70 19.01
C SER A 253 18.46 15.96 20.26
N ALA A 254 17.81 16.24 21.39
CA ALA A 254 18.13 15.60 22.66
C ALA A 254 18.16 14.07 22.53
N GLY A 255 19.23 13.45 22.99
CA GLY A 255 19.41 12.00 22.97
C GLY A 255 19.94 11.40 21.66
N ASN A 256 20.27 12.19 20.62
CA ASN A 256 20.94 11.67 19.42
C ASN A 256 22.38 11.18 19.69
N LEU A 257 23.09 11.81 20.62
CA LEU A 257 24.37 11.35 21.15
C LEU A 257 24.14 10.59 22.46
N LYS A 258 24.54 9.32 22.50
CA LYS A 258 24.36 8.45 23.66
C LYS A 258 25.60 8.48 24.57
N LEU A 259 25.36 8.40 25.88
CA LEU A 259 26.40 8.24 26.90
C LEU A 259 27.28 7.03 26.59
N ASN A 260 28.60 7.21 26.68
CA ASN A 260 29.64 6.21 26.45
C ASN A 260 29.73 5.64 25.02
N SER A 261 28.99 6.19 24.06
CA SER A 261 29.09 5.82 22.65
C SER A 261 30.16 6.62 21.92
N VAL A 262 30.70 6.02 20.85
CA VAL A 262 31.76 6.59 20.01
C VAL A 262 31.17 7.06 18.70
N TYR A 263 31.46 8.29 18.30
CA TYR A 263 30.97 8.90 17.07
C TYR A 263 32.11 9.48 16.25
N SER A 264 31.99 9.36 14.93
CA SER A 264 32.88 9.99 13.96
C SER A 264 32.24 11.26 13.41
N LEU A 265 33.01 12.34 13.34
CA LEU A 265 32.56 13.66 12.91
C LEU A 265 33.51 14.20 11.83
N VAL A 266 32.98 14.89 10.83
CA VAL A 266 33.77 15.53 9.76
C VAL A 266 33.47 17.02 9.72
N TYR A 267 34.49 17.87 9.84
CA TYR A 267 34.32 19.32 9.74
C TYR A 267 34.07 19.73 8.28
N ASP A 268 33.02 20.49 8.00
CA ASP A 268 32.67 20.95 6.64
C ASP A 268 33.21 22.36 6.31
N GLY A 269 33.85 23.02 7.28
CA GLY A 269 34.29 24.42 7.19
C GLY A 269 33.54 25.36 8.14
N THR A 270 32.36 24.95 8.62
CA THR A 270 31.53 25.70 9.58
C THR A 270 31.10 24.85 10.78
N SER A 271 30.68 23.61 10.54
CA SER A 271 30.11 22.67 11.51
C SER A 271 30.76 21.29 11.39
N PHE A 272 30.60 20.45 12.41
CA PHE A 272 30.95 19.04 12.37
C PHE A 272 29.73 18.20 11.98
N ILE A 273 29.86 17.39 10.94
CA ILE A 273 28.80 16.51 10.44
C ILE A 273 28.97 15.11 11.03
N LEU A 274 27.96 14.65 11.76
CA LEU A 274 27.89 13.31 12.34
C LEU A 274 27.87 12.25 11.24
N GLN A 275 28.80 11.30 11.32
CA GLN A 275 28.91 10.19 10.37
C GLN A 275 28.24 8.95 10.97
N GLY A 276 27.35 8.32 10.19
CA GLY A 276 26.76 7.03 10.55
C GLY A 276 25.58 7.10 11.52
N GLU A 277 24.90 8.24 11.67
CA GLU A 277 23.56 8.23 12.24
C GLU A 277 22.66 7.39 11.32
N GLY A 278 22.07 6.33 11.87
CA GLY A 278 21.03 5.56 11.17
C GLY A 278 19.93 6.52 10.71
N GLY A 279 19.44 6.33 9.48
CA GLY A 279 18.57 7.29 8.80
C GLY A 279 17.33 7.71 9.59
N GLU A 280 16.77 8.85 9.22
CA GLU A 280 15.55 9.38 9.83
C GLU A 280 14.43 8.34 9.79
N TYR A 281 13.84 8.09 10.94
CA TYR A 281 12.62 7.29 11.04
C TYR A 281 11.43 8.15 10.62
N GLY A 282 10.52 7.59 9.83
CA GLY A 282 9.25 8.23 9.51
C GLY A 282 8.36 8.39 10.74
N ASN A 283 7.20 9.01 10.58
CA ASN A 283 6.22 9.22 11.65
C ASN A 283 5.28 8.03 11.90
N ALA A 284 5.61 6.84 11.38
CA ALA A 284 4.81 5.65 11.56
C ALA A 284 4.79 5.23 13.04
N ILE A 285 3.60 4.88 13.55
CA ILE A 285 3.41 4.26 14.87
C ILE A 285 2.88 2.82 14.71
N ALA A 286 2.97 2.00 15.77
CA ALA A 286 2.59 0.60 15.69
C ALA A 286 1.16 0.34 15.13
N PRO A 287 0.12 1.11 15.49
CA PRO A 287 -1.22 0.97 14.91
C PRO A 287 -1.33 1.29 13.41
N GLN A 288 -0.31 1.92 12.80
CA GLN A 288 -0.28 2.29 11.39
C GLN A 288 0.44 1.26 10.51
N VAL A 289 1.08 0.25 11.11
CA VAL A 289 1.87 -0.75 10.39
C VAL A 289 1.21 -2.12 10.52
N LEU A 290 1.03 -2.82 9.40
CA LEU A 290 0.45 -4.17 9.35
C LEU A 290 1.23 -5.17 10.21
N ALA A 291 0.55 -5.96 11.03
CA ALA A 291 1.14 -7.15 11.64
C ALA A 291 1.33 -8.26 10.58
N PRO A 292 2.44 -9.02 10.60
CA PRO A 292 3.56 -8.98 11.55
C PRO A 292 4.75 -8.11 11.11
N ASN A 293 4.55 -7.18 10.16
CA ASN A 293 5.65 -6.36 9.64
C ASN A 293 6.23 -5.46 10.72
N THR A 294 7.53 -5.18 10.61
CA THR A 294 8.26 -4.32 11.54
C THR A 294 8.66 -2.99 10.90
N PHE A 295 8.84 -1.95 11.71
CA PHE A 295 9.32 -0.64 11.29
C PHE A 295 10.39 -0.12 12.26
N GLY A 296 11.32 0.70 11.77
CA GLY A 296 12.36 1.31 12.59
C GLY A 296 11.82 2.53 13.35
N THR A 297 12.25 2.69 14.61
CA THR A 297 12.00 3.86 15.45
C THR A 297 13.27 4.25 16.20
N GLU A 298 13.27 5.41 16.85
CA GLU A 298 14.32 5.85 17.78
C GLU A 298 14.55 4.87 18.96
N ALA A 299 13.54 4.04 19.28
CA ALA A 299 13.64 3.00 20.30
C ALA A 299 14.11 1.64 19.73
N GLY A 300 14.39 1.57 18.42
CA GLY A 300 14.75 0.36 17.69
C GLY A 300 13.63 -0.15 16.79
N VAL A 301 13.76 -1.40 16.34
CA VAL A 301 12.77 -2.06 15.48
C VAL A 301 11.53 -2.43 16.31
N MET A 302 10.37 -1.93 15.92
CA MET A 302 9.08 -2.21 16.55
C MET A 302 8.18 -3.03 15.61
N ALA A 303 7.29 -3.84 16.18
CA ALA A 303 6.28 -4.58 15.43
C ALA A 303 5.03 -3.71 15.17
N GLY A 304 4.49 -3.80 13.97
CA GLY A 304 3.18 -3.24 13.63
C GLY A 304 2.06 -4.01 14.33
N THR A 305 0.99 -3.30 14.71
CA THR A 305 -0.19 -3.86 15.38
C THR A 305 -1.45 -3.76 14.53
N MET A 306 -1.41 -3.17 13.33
CA MET A 306 -2.58 -3.06 12.46
C MET A 306 -3.01 -4.46 11.98
N PRO A 307 -4.27 -4.89 12.20
CA PRO A 307 -4.76 -6.17 11.73
C PRO A 307 -4.82 -6.25 10.20
N ASN A 308 -4.27 -7.32 9.61
CA ASN A 308 -4.51 -7.66 8.21
C ASN A 308 -5.82 -8.44 8.09
N ARG A 309 -6.85 -7.85 7.48
CA ARG A 309 -8.16 -8.49 7.28
C ARG A 309 -8.35 -9.17 5.92
N GLY A 310 -7.36 -9.09 5.03
CA GLY A 310 -7.48 -9.61 3.67
C GLY A 310 -8.69 -9.05 2.91
N ALA A 311 -9.25 -9.85 2.00
CA ALA A 311 -10.52 -9.55 1.36
C ALA A 311 -11.68 -9.86 2.33
N VAL A 312 -12.47 -8.85 2.67
CA VAL A 312 -13.64 -8.99 3.55
C VAL A 312 -14.91 -8.81 2.72
N THR A 313 -15.75 -9.84 2.67
CA THR A 313 -17.11 -9.75 2.12
C THR A 313 -18.06 -9.36 3.24
N ILE A 314 -18.75 -8.23 3.09
CA ILE A 314 -19.78 -7.76 4.03
C ILE A 314 -21.13 -7.85 3.34
N THR A 315 -22.00 -8.74 3.81
CA THR A 315 -23.36 -8.90 3.29
C THR A 315 -24.31 -7.96 4.02
N PRO A 316 -25.04 -7.05 3.33
CA PRO A 316 -26.05 -6.22 3.97
C PRO A 316 -27.15 -7.06 4.65
N GLY A 317 -27.63 -6.59 5.80
CA GLY A 317 -28.65 -7.26 6.61
C GLY A 317 -29.73 -6.31 7.13
N GLN A 318 -30.64 -6.83 7.94
CA GLN A 318 -31.65 -6.02 8.64
C GLN A 318 -31.10 -5.18 9.80
N THR A 319 -29.84 -5.39 10.16
CA THR A 319 -29.13 -4.62 11.18
C THR A 319 -27.87 -4.02 10.55
N VAL A 320 -27.39 -2.93 11.15
CA VAL A 320 -26.14 -2.28 10.74
C VAL A 320 -24.99 -3.27 10.88
N GLN A 321 -24.19 -3.41 9.83
CA GLN A 321 -23.00 -4.25 9.85
C GLN A 321 -21.77 -3.38 10.10
N THR A 322 -21.09 -3.58 11.22
CA THR A 322 -19.89 -2.80 11.58
C THR A 322 -18.67 -3.22 10.76
N ILE A 323 -17.90 -2.26 10.27
CA ILE A 323 -16.62 -2.49 9.61
C ILE A 323 -15.53 -2.39 10.67
N ALA A 324 -14.89 -3.51 10.97
CA ALA A 324 -13.97 -3.61 12.07
C ALA A 324 -12.55 -3.08 11.73
N GLU A 325 -11.78 -2.70 12.75
CA GLU A 325 -10.49 -1.99 12.64
C GLU A 325 -9.41 -2.73 11.85
N GLY A 326 -8.63 -2.02 11.03
CA GLY A 326 -7.54 -2.54 10.19
C GLY A 326 -6.93 -1.39 9.39
N TYR A 327 -6.92 -1.48 8.05
CA TYR A 327 -6.67 -0.34 7.14
C TYR A 327 -7.70 0.82 7.23
N HIS A 328 -8.58 0.75 8.21
CA HIS A 328 -9.75 1.55 8.46
C HIS A 328 -9.90 1.64 9.97
N ASN A 329 -10.36 2.78 10.47
CA ASN A 329 -10.38 3.10 11.92
C ASN A 329 -11.46 2.34 12.72
N GLY A 330 -12.10 1.32 12.13
CA GLY A 330 -13.13 0.52 12.80
C GLY A 330 -14.48 1.22 13.03
N SER A 331 -14.64 2.48 12.58
CA SER A 331 -15.88 3.25 12.80
C SER A 331 -16.85 3.22 11.61
N GLY A 332 -16.43 2.63 10.48
CA GLY A 332 -17.29 2.48 9.30
C GLY A 332 -18.38 1.44 9.51
N SER A 333 -19.46 1.51 8.73
CA SER A 333 -20.52 0.51 8.75
C SER A 333 -21.25 0.43 7.41
N VAL A 334 -21.81 -0.75 7.11
CA VAL A 334 -22.82 -0.91 6.06
C VAL A 334 -24.20 -0.73 6.70
N SER A 335 -24.98 0.20 6.16
CA SER A 335 -26.33 0.50 6.66
C SER A 335 -27.26 -0.71 6.58
N ALA A 336 -28.18 -0.78 7.54
CA ALA A 336 -29.25 -1.77 7.50
C ALA A 336 -30.16 -1.55 6.29
N VAL A 337 -30.59 -2.63 5.65
CA VAL A 337 -31.62 -2.61 4.60
C VAL A 337 -32.96 -2.86 5.27
N LEU A 338 -33.61 -1.80 5.72
CA LEU A 338 -34.89 -1.90 6.41
C LEU A 338 -36.05 -1.83 5.41
N PHE A 339 -36.98 -2.78 5.53
CA PHE A 339 -38.24 -2.75 4.80
C PHE A 339 -39.35 -3.44 5.59
N ASP A 340 -40.58 -3.05 5.27
CA ASP A 340 -41.79 -3.71 5.75
C ASP A 340 -42.02 -4.98 4.94
N ALA A 341 -41.99 -6.14 5.60
CA ALA A 341 -42.17 -7.43 4.93
C ALA A 341 -43.54 -7.55 4.25
N ALA A 342 -44.57 -6.86 4.75
CA ALA A 342 -45.89 -6.89 4.13
C ALA A 342 -45.93 -6.22 2.73
N LYS A 343 -44.89 -5.49 2.35
CA LYS A 343 -44.76 -4.82 1.05
C LYS A 343 -43.81 -5.53 0.08
N VAL A 344 -43.23 -6.66 0.48
CA VAL A 344 -42.33 -7.47 -0.34
C VAL A 344 -42.93 -8.86 -0.49
N ALA A 345 -42.99 -9.36 -1.73
CA ALA A 345 -43.53 -10.67 -2.07
C ALA A 345 -42.93 -11.77 -1.19
N ALA A 346 -43.77 -12.71 -0.73
CA ALA A 346 -43.37 -13.75 0.22
C ALA A 346 -42.32 -14.74 -0.34
N ASP A 347 -42.08 -14.77 -1.65
CA ASP A 347 -41.05 -15.57 -2.31
C ASP A 347 -39.71 -14.82 -2.47
N THR A 348 -39.68 -13.53 -2.12
CA THR A 348 -38.49 -12.69 -2.27
C THR A 348 -37.79 -12.51 -0.92
N THR A 349 -36.47 -12.65 -0.91
CA THR A 349 -35.63 -12.37 0.26
C THR A 349 -34.70 -11.19 -0.02
N ILE A 350 -34.77 -10.15 0.81
CA ILE A 350 -33.88 -8.99 0.73
C ILE A 350 -33.10 -8.92 2.04
N ALA A 351 -31.77 -8.87 1.95
CA ALA A 351 -30.88 -8.73 3.12
C ALA A 351 -31.18 -9.74 4.26
N GLY A 352 -31.53 -10.98 3.88
CA GLY A 352 -31.84 -12.07 4.82
C GLY A 352 -33.24 -12.06 5.43
N LYS A 353 -34.06 -11.03 5.17
CA LYS A 353 -35.48 -11.00 5.58
C LYS A 353 -36.35 -11.43 4.42
N GLN A 354 -37.21 -12.42 4.66
CA GLN A 354 -38.21 -12.85 3.69
C GLN A 354 -39.36 -11.83 3.66
N GLY A 355 -39.91 -11.58 2.48
CA GLY A 355 -41.19 -10.89 2.34
C GLY A 355 -42.31 -11.67 3.03
N ALA A 356 -43.38 -10.97 3.37
CA ALA A 356 -44.58 -11.55 3.97
C ALA A 356 -45.84 -11.21 3.17
N MET A 357 -45.72 -10.44 2.08
CA MET A 357 -46.84 -10.18 1.19
C MET A 357 -47.30 -11.51 0.59
N PRO A 358 -48.52 -11.97 0.91
CA PRO A 358 -48.95 -13.30 0.50
C PRO A 358 -48.91 -13.47 -1.02
N LEU A 359 -48.21 -14.51 -1.48
CA LEU A 359 -48.34 -14.99 -2.86
C LEU A 359 -49.68 -15.74 -2.95
N ARG A 360 -50.76 -15.05 -3.29
CA ARG A 360 -52.11 -15.67 -3.41
C ARG A 360 -52.24 -16.36 -4.76
N GLY A 361 -51.58 -17.52 -4.88
CA GLY A 361 -51.63 -18.42 -6.04
C GLY A 361 -52.31 -19.76 -5.71
N GLY A 362 -53.41 -19.73 -4.96
CA GLY A 362 -54.15 -20.95 -4.58
C GLY A 362 -55.63 -20.81 -4.91
N GLU A 363 -56.01 -21.17 -6.13
CA GLU A 363 -57.39 -21.13 -6.61
C GLU A 363 -57.63 -22.17 -7.73
N GLU A 364 -58.91 -22.50 -7.96
CA GLU A 364 -59.54 -23.72 -8.53
C GLU A 364 -58.89 -24.36 -9.78
N TYR A 365 -58.07 -23.61 -10.53
CA TYR A 365 -57.17 -24.09 -11.59
C TYR A 365 -55.83 -23.32 -11.53
N PRO A 366 -54.68 -23.94 -11.89
CA PRO A 366 -53.38 -23.27 -11.85
C PRO A 366 -53.37 -21.96 -12.65
N GLY A 367 -53.27 -20.81 -11.96
CA GLY A 367 -53.09 -19.47 -12.57
C GLY A 367 -54.27 -18.50 -12.52
N TRP A 368 -55.42 -18.84 -11.90
CA TRP A 368 -56.62 -17.98 -11.88
C TRP A 368 -57.12 -17.73 -10.46
N VAL A 369 -57.58 -16.51 -10.15
CA VAL A 369 -58.11 -16.07 -8.84
C VAL A 369 -59.54 -15.52 -9.00
N ARG A 370 -60.48 -15.88 -8.12
CA ARG A 370 -61.90 -15.53 -8.11
C ARG A 370 -62.01 -14.07 -7.70
N ALA A 371 -62.79 -13.33 -8.48
CA ALA A 371 -63.09 -11.94 -8.17
C ALA A 371 -63.97 -11.84 -6.92
N GLU A 372 -63.73 -10.82 -6.10
CA GLU A 372 -64.61 -10.47 -4.98
C GLU A 372 -65.74 -9.53 -5.46
N MET A 373 -66.90 -9.56 -4.80
CA MET A 373 -67.96 -8.56 -5.01
C MET A 373 -67.64 -7.28 -4.23
N GLY A 374 -67.72 -6.11 -4.88
CA GLY A 374 -67.34 -4.83 -4.30
C GLY A 374 -68.37 -4.23 -3.31
N PRO A 375 -67.97 -3.28 -2.43
CA PRO A 375 -68.81 -2.73 -1.35
C PRO A 375 -69.74 -1.58 -1.79
N VAL A 376 -69.81 -1.25 -3.08
CA VAL A 376 -70.56 -0.08 -3.58
C VAL A 376 -71.96 -0.51 -4.02
N LEU A 377 -72.98 0.18 -3.48
CA LEU A 377 -74.38 0.00 -3.87
C LEU A 377 -74.53 0.24 -5.38
N GLY A 378 -75.02 -0.79 -6.09
CA GLY A 378 -75.01 -0.88 -7.55
C GLY A 378 -75.83 0.21 -8.26
N ALA A 379 -75.32 0.66 -9.40
CA ALA A 379 -76.13 1.28 -10.44
C ALA A 379 -76.85 0.18 -11.25
N ALA A 380 -78.06 0.46 -11.72
CA ALA A 380 -78.83 -0.51 -12.51
C ALA A 380 -78.06 -0.92 -13.79
N GLY A 381 -78.02 -2.22 -14.07
CA GLY A 381 -77.42 -2.79 -15.28
C GLY A 381 -75.92 -3.10 -15.23
N ARG A 382 -75.28 -3.18 -14.04
CA ARG A 382 -73.84 -3.46 -13.94
C ARG A 382 -73.46 -4.51 -12.89
N ILE A 383 -72.60 -5.46 -13.27
CA ILE A 383 -71.95 -6.42 -12.36
C ILE A 383 -70.56 -5.86 -11.97
N HIS A 384 -70.27 -5.77 -10.67
CA HIS A 384 -68.97 -5.33 -10.15
C HIS A 384 -68.13 -6.51 -9.65
N LEU A 385 -67.05 -6.82 -10.36
CA LEU A 385 -66.03 -7.79 -10.00
C LEU A 385 -64.71 -7.04 -9.71
N ARG A 386 -64.00 -7.40 -8.63
CA ARG A 386 -62.68 -6.81 -8.31
C ARG A 386 -61.63 -7.87 -7.98
N SER A 387 -60.35 -7.51 -8.08
CA SER A 387 -59.26 -8.29 -7.51
C SER A 387 -59.35 -8.34 -5.97
N PRO A 388 -58.87 -9.43 -5.33
CA PRO A 388 -58.81 -9.50 -3.87
C PRO A 388 -57.95 -8.38 -3.26
N LEU A 389 -58.28 -7.98 -2.04
CA LEU A 389 -57.56 -6.95 -1.31
C LEU A 389 -56.07 -7.35 -1.11
N GLY A 390 -55.15 -6.56 -1.67
CA GLY A 390 -53.70 -6.78 -1.57
C GLY A 390 -53.01 -7.41 -2.79
N ALA A 391 -53.71 -7.59 -3.91
CA ALA A 391 -53.10 -8.01 -5.18
C ALA A 391 -52.20 -6.91 -5.78
N TYR A 392 -51.05 -7.28 -6.36
CA TYR A 392 -50.15 -6.37 -7.10
C TYR A 392 -50.45 -6.43 -8.60
N LEU A 393 -50.69 -5.28 -9.22
CA LEU A 393 -50.98 -5.13 -10.66
C LEU A 393 -49.91 -4.22 -11.28
N ASP A 394 -49.06 -4.75 -12.15
CA ASP A 394 -47.93 -4.01 -12.73
C ASP A 394 -48.32 -3.21 -13.99
N GLY A 395 -49.19 -2.20 -13.82
CA GLY A 395 -49.20 -1.07 -14.74
C GLY A 395 -49.66 -1.32 -16.19
N GLY A 396 -50.53 -2.29 -16.44
CA GLY A 396 -51.21 -2.45 -17.73
C GLY A 396 -52.73 -2.37 -17.62
N GLY A 397 -53.31 -1.15 -17.65
CA GLY A 397 -54.77 -0.97 -17.73
C GLY A 397 -55.25 0.49 -17.61
N ASP A 398 -55.88 0.97 -18.70
CA ASP A 398 -56.79 2.11 -18.95
C ASP A 398 -56.56 3.47 -18.25
N GLY A 399 -55.37 3.75 -17.72
CA GLY A 399 -54.99 5.09 -17.25
C GLY A 399 -55.56 5.53 -15.91
N ALA A 400 -56.30 4.68 -15.18
CA ALA A 400 -56.83 4.98 -13.84
C ALA A 400 -56.54 3.90 -12.77
N GLY A 401 -55.79 2.84 -13.09
CA GLY A 401 -55.29 1.88 -12.08
C GLY A 401 -56.33 0.90 -11.52
N TYR A 402 -57.44 0.66 -12.22
CA TYR A 402 -58.42 -0.39 -11.88
C TYR A 402 -58.47 -1.47 -12.98
N MET A 403 -58.66 -2.74 -12.58
CA MET A 403 -59.13 -3.80 -13.48
C MET A 403 -60.66 -3.81 -13.48
N GLY A 404 -61.28 -3.40 -14.59
CA GLY A 404 -62.69 -3.69 -14.84
C GLY A 404 -62.80 -4.85 -15.83
N ILE A 405 -63.42 -5.97 -15.44
CA ILE A 405 -63.91 -6.96 -16.42
C ILE A 405 -65.39 -6.61 -16.65
N PHE A 406 -65.73 -6.20 -17.87
CA PHE A 406 -67.12 -5.99 -18.29
C PHE A 406 -67.45 -6.93 -19.45
N ALA A 407 -68.69 -7.38 -19.53
CA ALA A 407 -69.24 -8.12 -20.65
C ALA A 407 -70.59 -7.52 -21.00
N ASP A 408 -70.74 -7.07 -22.24
CA ASP A 408 -72.00 -6.54 -22.77
C ASP A 408 -72.73 -7.68 -23.49
N ASP A 409 -73.89 -8.08 -22.98
CA ASP A 409 -74.81 -9.00 -23.66
C ASP A 409 -76.10 -8.23 -24.04
N PRO A 410 -76.33 -7.96 -25.33
CA PRO A 410 -77.51 -7.24 -25.79
C PRO A 410 -78.85 -7.92 -25.42
N ASP A 411 -78.85 -9.24 -25.18
CA ASP A 411 -80.06 -10.00 -24.88
C ASP A 411 -80.44 -9.98 -23.39
N TYR A 412 -79.58 -9.42 -22.53
CA TYR A 412 -79.85 -9.22 -21.11
C TYR A 412 -80.76 -8.01 -20.85
N ILE A 413 -82.00 -8.10 -21.33
CA ILE A 413 -83.06 -7.08 -21.24
C ILE A 413 -84.36 -7.65 -20.65
N ALA A 414 -85.14 -6.83 -19.94
CA ALA A 414 -86.33 -7.25 -19.21
C ALA A 414 -87.41 -7.94 -20.09
N SER A 415 -87.54 -7.55 -21.36
CA SER A 415 -88.51 -8.15 -22.28
C SER A 415 -88.22 -9.61 -22.63
N ASN A 416 -86.96 -10.04 -22.48
CA ASN A 416 -86.52 -11.41 -22.75
C ASN A 416 -86.65 -12.33 -21.53
N ILE A 417 -87.04 -11.77 -20.37
CA ILE A 417 -87.20 -12.48 -19.11
C ILE A 417 -88.70 -12.60 -18.81
N ARG A 418 -89.15 -13.77 -18.34
CA ARG A 418 -90.56 -14.05 -18.04
C ARG A 418 -91.11 -13.04 -17.01
N GLN A 419 -92.36 -12.59 -17.19
CA GLN A 419 -92.95 -11.58 -16.31
C GLN A 419 -92.82 -11.95 -14.83
N GLY A 420 -92.18 -11.07 -14.05
CA GLY A 420 -92.00 -11.22 -12.61
C GLY A 420 -90.78 -12.05 -12.17
N VAL A 421 -89.95 -12.56 -13.08
CA VAL A 421 -88.70 -13.26 -12.74
C VAL A 421 -87.55 -12.26 -12.66
N ASP A 422 -86.79 -12.25 -11.55
CA ASP A 422 -85.56 -11.46 -11.37
C ASP A 422 -84.33 -12.29 -11.73
N VAL A 423 -83.52 -11.80 -12.67
CA VAL A 423 -82.19 -12.32 -12.97
C VAL A 423 -81.21 -11.17 -12.73
N PHE A 424 -80.25 -11.36 -11.82
CA PHE A 424 -79.25 -10.37 -11.36
C PHE A 424 -79.74 -8.91 -11.28
N GLY A 425 -80.95 -8.68 -10.75
CA GLY A 425 -81.54 -7.35 -10.53
C GLY A 425 -82.34 -6.78 -11.71
N LEU A 426 -82.56 -7.57 -12.77
CA LEU A 426 -83.39 -7.21 -13.92
C LEU A 426 -84.66 -8.08 -13.93
N VAL A 427 -85.82 -7.47 -13.65
CA VAL A 427 -87.11 -8.17 -13.55
C VAL A 427 -87.79 -8.25 -14.91
N GLY A 428 -88.25 -9.44 -15.30
CA GLY A 428 -88.85 -9.72 -16.59
C GLY A 428 -90.27 -9.18 -16.81
N THR A 429 -90.68 -9.01 -18.07
CA THR A 429 -91.96 -8.37 -18.48
C THR A 429 -92.82 -9.12 -19.54
N MET A 430 -92.60 -10.41 -19.84
CA MET A 430 -93.35 -11.16 -20.88
C MET A 430 -94.73 -11.79 -20.41
N PRO A 431 -95.93 -11.52 -21.01
CA PRO A 431 -97.31 -11.93 -20.53
C PRO A 431 -97.94 -13.30 -21.02
N GLU A 432 -99.13 -13.77 -20.48
CA GLU A 432 -99.89 -15.06 -20.79
C GLU A 432 -101.50 -14.99 -20.95
N GLY A 433 -102.22 -15.47 -22.04
CA GLY A 433 -103.69 -16.01 -22.12
C GLY A 433 -104.95 -15.36 -22.91
N TYR A 434 -106.11 -16.08 -23.25
CA TYR A 434 -107.41 -15.73 -24.08
C TYR A 434 -108.89 -15.91 -23.43
N ARG A 435 -110.10 -15.52 -24.06
CA ARG A 435 -111.55 -15.40 -23.52
C ARG A 435 -112.82 -16.06 -24.29
N VAL A 436 -114.02 -16.31 -23.65
CA VAL A 436 -115.34 -16.97 -24.14
C VAL A 436 -116.70 -16.32 -23.60
N VAL A 437 -117.92 -16.43 -24.25
CA VAL A 437 -119.28 -15.78 -23.88
C VAL A 437 -120.58 -16.67 -24.05
N SER A 438 -121.72 -16.42 -23.33
CA SER A 438 -123.04 -17.17 -23.36
C SER A 438 -124.36 -16.33 -23.12
N GLY A 439 -125.59 -16.83 -23.44
CA GLY A 439 -126.93 -16.17 -23.22
C GLY A 439 -128.22 -17.01 -23.53
N ASN A 440 -129.45 -16.43 -23.45
CA ASN A 440 -130.78 -17.14 -23.46
C ASN A 440 -131.63 -16.90 -24.73
N ALA A 441 -132.53 -17.85 -25.09
CA ALA A 441 -133.45 -17.79 -26.25
C ALA A 441 -134.93 -17.90 -25.84
N LEU A 442 -135.81 -17.03 -26.38
CA LEU A 442 -137.26 -16.96 -26.09
C LEU A 442 -138.11 -17.18 -27.36
N SER A 443 -139.07 -18.10 -27.34
CA SER A 443 -139.93 -18.40 -28.50
C SER A 443 -141.20 -17.53 -28.54
N SER A 444 -141.60 -17.11 -29.75
CA SER A 444 -142.84 -16.36 -30.02
C SER A 444 -143.70 -17.09 -31.06
N SER A 445 -145.01 -17.21 -30.81
CA SER A 445 -145.99 -17.75 -31.78
C SER A 445 -146.50 -16.69 -32.78
N SER A 446 -146.20 -15.41 -32.55
CA SER A 446 -146.55 -14.30 -33.44
C SER A 446 -145.39 -14.01 -34.38
N GLY A 447 -145.65 -14.00 -35.69
CA GLY A 447 -144.65 -13.62 -36.68
C GLY A 447 -144.46 -12.10 -36.79
N ILE A 448 -143.34 -11.69 -37.37
CA ILE A 448 -143.07 -10.32 -37.80
C ILE A 448 -142.70 -10.29 -39.28
N PHE A 449 -142.90 -9.14 -39.91
CA PHE A 449 -142.48 -8.93 -41.28
C PHE A 449 -140.98 -8.64 -41.35
N PHE A 450 -140.23 -9.49 -42.04
CA PHE A 450 -138.83 -9.27 -42.38
C PHE A 450 -138.73 -8.72 -43.81
N PRO A 451 -137.96 -7.64 -44.04
CA PRO A 451 -137.77 -7.09 -45.37
C PRO A 451 -136.95 -8.06 -46.23
N THR A 452 -137.47 -8.45 -47.41
CA THR A 452 -136.73 -9.24 -48.41
C THR A 452 -136.60 -8.48 -49.72
N LYS A 453 -135.76 -8.96 -50.64
CA LYS A 453 -135.60 -8.40 -52.00
C LYS A 453 -136.93 -8.30 -52.76
N ASN A 454 -137.87 -9.20 -52.49
CA ASN A 454 -139.15 -9.30 -53.20
C ASN A 454 -140.33 -8.69 -52.40
N GLY A 455 -140.05 -7.92 -51.35
CA GLY A 455 -141.04 -7.36 -50.42
C GLY A 455 -141.02 -8.03 -49.04
N ASP A 456 -141.77 -7.48 -48.09
CA ASP A 456 -141.82 -7.97 -46.70
C ASP A 456 -142.40 -9.40 -46.63
N GLN A 457 -141.67 -10.34 -46.00
CA GLN A 457 -142.17 -11.70 -45.70
C GLN A 457 -142.51 -11.84 -44.21
N PHE A 458 -143.67 -12.44 -43.91
CA PHE A 458 -144.08 -12.73 -42.54
C PHE A 458 -143.47 -14.04 -42.05
N LEU A 459 -142.63 -13.99 -41.01
CA LEU A 459 -141.94 -15.16 -40.46
C LEU A 459 -142.03 -15.20 -38.92
N GLN A 460 -142.05 -16.42 -38.37
CA GLN A 460 -141.93 -16.65 -36.93
C GLN A 460 -140.46 -16.54 -36.47
N TYR A 461 -140.23 -16.11 -35.23
CA TYR A 461 -138.88 -15.83 -34.70
C TYR A 461 -138.70 -16.25 -33.23
N ILE A 462 -137.43 -16.36 -32.84
CA ILE A 462 -136.95 -16.48 -31.46
C ILE A 462 -136.12 -15.23 -31.15
N GLU A 463 -136.39 -14.59 -30.02
CA GLU A 463 -135.58 -13.47 -29.53
C GLU A 463 -134.45 -13.99 -28.64
N ILE A 464 -133.22 -13.50 -28.85
CA ILE A 464 -132.06 -13.81 -28.02
C ILE A 464 -131.81 -12.67 -27.04
N THR A 465 -131.81 -12.99 -25.74
CA THR A 465 -131.61 -12.01 -24.66
C THR A 465 -130.38 -12.35 -23.80
N GLY A 466 -129.83 -11.35 -23.13
CA GLY A 466 -128.71 -11.51 -22.19
C GLY A 466 -127.30 -11.31 -22.76
N PHE A 467 -127.16 -10.76 -23.98
CA PHE A 467 -125.87 -10.39 -24.57
C PHE A 467 -125.68 -8.86 -24.59
N ASN A 468 -124.45 -8.39 -24.37
CA ASN A 468 -124.09 -6.96 -24.40
C ASN A 468 -123.30 -6.61 -25.68
N MET A 469 -123.78 -7.07 -26.83
CA MET A 469 -123.21 -6.74 -28.15
C MET A 469 -124.25 -5.96 -28.97
N ALA A 470 -123.79 -5.03 -29.82
CA ALA A 470 -124.63 -4.30 -30.77
C ALA A 470 -125.38 -5.31 -31.68
N SER A 471 -126.65 -5.02 -31.97
CA SER A 471 -127.60 -6.00 -32.49
C SER A 471 -127.14 -6.72 -33.77
N ILE A 472 -127.08 -8.05 -33.75
CA ILE A 472 -126.88 -8.93 -34.91
C ILE A 472 -128.14 -9.78 -35.06
N ALA A 473 -128.90 -9.59 -36.15
CA ALA A 473 -130.09 -10.40 -36.43
C ALA A 473 -129.72 -11.59 -37.35
N MET A 474 -129.88 -12.83 -36.90
CA MET A 474 -129.56 -14.01 -37.72
C MET A 474 -130.86 -14.64 -38.25
N VAL A 475 -131.25 -14.39 -39.50
CA VAL A 475 -132.50 -14.97 -40.04
C VAL A 475 -132.19 -16.32 -40.72
N PHE A 476 -132.96 -17.36 -40.41
CA PHE A 476 -132.95 -18.62 -41.15
C PHE A 476 -134.35 -18.82 -41.74
N SER A 477 -134.52 -18.78 -43.06
CA SER A 477 -135.83 -18.93 -43.71
C SER A 477 -135.79 -20.04 -44.75
N GLN A 478 -136.41 -21.19 -44.48
CA GLN A 478 -136.61 -22.21 -45.50
C GLN A 478 -137.81 -21.86 -46.39
N ALA A 479 -137.61 -21.81 -47.71
CA ALA A 479 -138.70 -21.83 -48.67
C ALA A 479 -139.28 -23.26 -48.77
N ASN A 480 -140.57 -23.38 -49.07
CA ASN A 480 -141.38 -24.61 -49.02
C ASN A 480 -141.02 -25.70 -50.06
N ASP A 481 -139.76 -25.77 -50.50
CA ASP A 481 -139.27 -26.62 -51.56
C ASP A 481 -137.83 -27.10 -51.28
N ALA A 482 -137.60 -27.82 -50.17
CA ALA A 482 -136.39 -28.60 -49.86
C ALA A 482 -135.02 -27.90 -50.06
N THR A 483 -135.00 -26.58 -50.24
CA THR A 483 -133.82 -25.75 -50.46
C THR A 483 -133.70 -24.83 -49.26
N GLY A 484 -132.80 -25.22 -48.34
CA GLY A 484 -132.49 -24.46 -47.14
C GLY A 484 -131.79 -23.17 -47.49
N ILE A 485 -132.55 -22.07 -47.54
CA ILE A 485 -132.00 -20.73 -47.65
C ILE A 485 -131.68 -20.24 -46.23
N VAL A 486 -130.41 -19.99 -45.96
CA VAL A 486 -129.95 -19.31 -44.73
C VAL A 486 -129.64 -17.87 -45.11
N SER A 487 -130.16 -16.90 -44.37
CA SER A 487 -130.00 -15.47 -44.70
C SER A 487 -129.60 -14.68 -43.46
N LEU A 488 -128.30 -14.45 -43.27
CA LEU A 488 -127.80 -13.66 -42.13
C LEU A 488 -128.07 -12.16 -42.37
N TYR A 489 -128.75 -11.46 -41.45
CA TYR A 489 -129.05 -10.03 -41.55
C TYR A 489 -128.24 -9.24 -40.52
N SER A 490 -127.05 -8.76 -40.88
CA SER A 490 -126.35 -7.78 -40.03
C SER A 490 -126.77 -6.36 -40.42
N PRO A 491 -127.05 -5.46 -39.46
CA PRO A 491 -127.09 -4.03 -39.73
C PRO A 491 -125.64 -3.54 -39.97
N LEU A 492 -125.13 -3.76 -41.17
CA LEU A 492 -123.87 -3.19 -41.62
C LEU A 492 -124.17 -2.22 -42.76
N THR A 493 -123.61 -1.03 -42.67
CA THR A 493 -123.46 -0.11 -43.81
C THR A 493 -122.88 -0.89 -44.98
N THR A 494 -123.59 -0.94 -46.10
CA THR A 494 -123.10 -1.60 -47.32
C THR A 494 -121.89 -0.84 -47.89
N GLN A 495 -121.13 -1.51 -48.76
CA GLN A 495 -119.95 -0.94 -49.44
C GLN A 495 -120.24 0.33 -50.28
N ASP A 496 -121.51 0.64 -50.57
CA ASP A 496 -121.95 1.77 -51.40
C ASP A 496 -122.68 2.90 -50.62
N GLY A 497 -122.63 2.90 -49.28
CA GLY A 497 -123.07 4.04 -48.47
C GLY A 497 -124.58 4.33 -48.44
N GLN A 498 -125.42 3.43 -48.94
CA GLN A 498 -126.88 3.43 -48.73
C GLN A 498 -127.23 2.47 -47.58
N ALA A 499 -128.09 2.90 -46.65
CA ALA A 499 -128.57 2.06 -45.56
C ALA A 499 -129.36 0.87 -46.13
N GLY A 500 -129.11 -0.35 -45.66
CA GLY A 500 -129.78 -1.56 -46.13
C GLY A 500 -129.30 -2.77 -45.33
N TYR A 501 -130.03 -3.88 -45.40
CA TYR A 501 -129.56 -5.14 -44.82
C TYR A 501 -129.01 -6.01 -45.95
N ASP A 502 -127.73 -6.36 -45.85
CA ASP A 502 -127.13 -7.38 -46.71
C ASP A 502 -127.57 -8.75 -46.20
N TYR A 503 -128.08 -9.58 -47.11
CA TYR A 503 -128.28 -11.00 -46.83
C TYR A 503 -127.49 -11.86 -47.82
N TYR A 504 -126.86 -12.90 -47.29
CA TYR A 504 -126.18 -13.94 -48.06
C TYR A 504 -127.20 -15.02 -48.39
N THR A 505 -127.25 -15.46 -49.65
CA THR A 505 -128.02 -16.64 -50.06
C THR A 505 -127.05 -17.71 -50.52
N GLU A 506 -126.99 -18.83 -49.82
CA GLU A 506 -126.42 -20.05 -50.38
C GLU A 506 -127.55 -20.95 -50.88
N ASN A 507 -127.47 -21.34 -52.15
CA ASN A 507 -128.25 -22.45 -52.65
C ASN A 507 -127.36 -23.69 -52.54
N PRO A 508 -127.58 -24.59 -51.57
CA PRO A 508 -126.67 -25.70 -51.29
C PRO A 508 -126.57 -26.75 -52.41
N THR A 509 -127.36 -26.65 -53.48
CA THR A 509 -127.32 -27.54 -54.65
C THR A 509 -126.84 -26.88 -55.94
N ALA A 510 -126.46 -25.59 -55.94
CA ALA A 510 -125.93 -24.91 -57.12
C ALA A 510 -124.40 -25.05 -57.23
N SER A 511 -123.90 -25.35 -58.45
CA SER A 511 -122.48 -25.35 -58.78
C SER A 511 -121.81 -24.02 -58.37
N ALA A 512 -120.58 -24.08 -57.85
CA ALA A 512 -119.82 -22.94 -57.33
C ALA A 512 -119.77 -21.76 -58.33
N GLY A 513 -120.64 -20.76 -58.13
CA GLY A 513 -120.73 -19.60 -59.02
C GLY A 513 -121.93 -18.67 -58.78
N ASN A 514 -123.03 -19.15 -58.19
CA ASN A 514 -124.24 -18.33 -57.98
C ASN A 514 -124.42 -17.91 -56.52
N LYS A 515 -123.46 -17.14 -55.99
CA LYS A 515 -123.59 -16.42 -54.70
C LYS A 515 -124.01 -14.99 -55.01
N TYR A 516 -125.26 -14.63 -54.72
CA TYR A 516 -125.73 -13.27 -54.92
C TYR A 516 -125.89 -12.58 -53.57
N TRP A 517 -125.17 -11.47 -53.40
CA TRP A 517 -125.51 -10.46 -52.40
C TRP A 517 -126.63 -9.61 -52.99
N THR A 518 -127.75 -9.51 -52.30
CA THR A 518 -128.85 -8.66 -52.74
C THR A 518 -129.37 -7.84 -51.58
N GLN A 519 -129.66 -6.57 -51.83
CA GLN A 519 -130.12 -5.63 -50.82
C GLN A 519 -131.64 -5.74 -50.63
N ALA A 520 -132.08 -5.78 -49.37
CA ALA A 520 -133.48 -5.62 -48.98
C ALA A 520 -133.79 -4.17 -48.59
N SER A 521 -135.03 -3.72 -48.82
CA SER A 521 -135.44 -2.32 -48.63
C SER A 521 -135.42 -1.85 -47.17
N VAL A 522 -134.99 -0.60 -46.95
CA VAL A 522 -134.62 0.06 -45.66
C VAL A 522 -135.78 0.45 -44.74
N GLY A 523 -137.00 -0.07 -44.98
CA GLY A 523 -138.22 0.53 -44.42
C GLY A 523 -138.47 0.31 -42.93
N LYS A 524 -137.81 -0.64 -42.26
CA LYS A 524 -138.11 -1.02 -40.86
C LYS A 524 -136.85 -1.36 -40.04
N SER A 525 -136.77 -0.83 -38.82
CA SER A 525 -135.69 -1.11 -37.85
C SER A 525 -136.00 -2.35 -37.02
N LEU A 526 -135.13 -3.35 -37.05
CA LEU A 526 -135.16 -4.50 -36.13
C LEU A 526 -134.31 -4.15 -34.90
N THR A 527 -134.92 -4.05 -33.72
CA THR A 527 -134.26 -3.53 -32.51
C THR A 527 -133.70 -4.60 -31.56
N ALA A 528 -133.88 -5.90 -31.86
CA ALA A 528 -133.36 -7.01 -31.06
C ALA A 528 -132.71 -8.10 -31.94
N ASN A 529 -131.99 -9.02 -31.30
CA ASN A 529 -131.34 -10.15 -31.96
C ASN A 529 -132.35 -11.30 -32.14
N TYR A 530 -132.66 -11.62 -33.40
CA TYR A 530 -133.66 -12.63 -33.73
C TYR A 530 -133.04 -13.84 -34.45
N ILE A 531 -133.62 -15.02 -34.23
CA ILE A 531 -133.46 -16.23 -35.05
C ILE A 531 -134.81 -16.62 -35.64
N CYS A 532 -134.94 -16.59 -36.96
CA CYS A 532 -136.13 -17.10 -37.65
C CYS A 532 -136.08 -18.64 -37.77
N MET A 533 -137.25 -19.30 -37.73
CA MET A 533 -137.37 -20.75 -37.90
C MET A 533 -138.52 -21.10 -38.85
N PRO A 534 -138.42 -22.20 -39.64
CA PRO A 534 -139.57 -22.71 -40.40
C PRO A 534 -140.66 -23.23 -39.44
N THR A 535 -141.91 -23.28 -39.90
CA THR A 535 -143.06 -23.71 -39.09
C THR A 535 -142.84 -25.14 -38.55
N PHE A 536 -142.59 -25.26 -37.25
CA PHE A 536 -142.59 -26.53 -36.53
C PHE A 536 -143.81 -26.60 -35.59
N GLY A 537 -144.31 -27.82 -35.36
CA GLY A 537 -145.33 -28.07 -34.35
C GLY A 537 -144.89 -27.58 -32.96
N ALA A 538 -145.85 -27.12 -32.15
CA ALA A 538 -145.68 -26.18 -31.05
C ALA A 538 -144.88 -26.64 -29.78
N SER A 539 -143.76 -27.37 -29.85
CA SER A 539 -143.05 -27.82 -28.61
C SER A 539 -141.54 -28.15 -28.72
N ILE A 540 -140.65 -27.20 -29.07
CA ILE A 540 -139.19 -27.36 -28.88
C ILE A 540 -138.58 -26.13 -28.19
N ALA A 541 -137.85 -26.31 -27.09
CA ALA A 541 -137.09 -25.27 -26.38
C ALA A 541 -135.58 -25.47 -26.59
N HIS A 542 -134.87 -24.43 -27.05
CA HIS A 542 -133.41 -24.44 -27.26
C HIS A 542 -132.69 -23.71 -26.12
N LYS A 543 -131.60 -24.27 -25.58
CA LYS A 543 -130.93 -23.73 -24.37
C LYS A 543 -129.62 -22.98 -24.62
N TYR A 544 -128.92 -23.21 -25.74
CA TYR A 544 -127.65 -22.55 -26.04
C TYR A 544 -127.46 -22.36 -27.55
N ILE A 545 -126.81 -21.25 -27.92
CA ILE A 545 -126.30 -20.97 -29.26
C ILE A 545 -124.80 -20.70 -29.11
N VAL A 546 -123.96 -21.47 -29.79
CA VAL A 546 -122.50 -21.30 -29.79
C VAL A 546 -122.10 -20.65 -31.10
N VAL A 547 -121.51 -19.45 -31.03
CA VAL A 547 -120.94 -18.76 -32.20
C VAL A 547 -119.43 -18.98 -32.16
N GLY A 548 -118.96 -19.96 -32.94
CA GLY A 548 -117.55 -20.14 -33.26
C GLY A 548 -117.08 -19.08 -34.26
N LYS A 549 -115.76 -18.86 -34.32
CA LYS A 549 -115.13 -17.75 -35.04
C LYS A 549 -115.49 -17.70 -36.53
#